data_AF-A0A9D1D3E6-F1
#
_entry.id   AF-A0A9D1D3E6-F1
#
_cell.length_a   1.000
_cell.length_b   1.000
_cell.length_c   1.000
_cell.angle_alpha   90.00
_cell.angle_beta   90.00
_cell.angle_gamma   90.00
#
_symmetry.space_group_name_H-M   'P 1'
#
loop_
_entity.id
_entity.type
_entity.pdbx_description
1 polymer ?
#
loop_
_entity_poly.entity_id
_entity_poly.type
_entity_poly.pdbx_seq_one_letter_code
_entity_poly.pdbx_strand_id
1 'polypeptide(L)'
;MAQAPALVDAESTACPSTSRTRKMPPFPAFEAPSSFERYAEGEAGGVYARPQSRASSASDRAVAESAGELSLEARTDAVVTCVCSQAPLREVLYKTLVHCIEPRDFSEVEDFIAAQDEFVYSHIIQTPFTLVQMLLCAYGLEQIPLDEAGQPLAPERFEGLSEDEADDLVATYELSMTDAGKQAVDLLSPARRIRSQIMQKPHRAHTFYQVLDFCTTPRKFPEIQDYFKQEDDLVLDTVQANQKLSPDFYVDRLEKAGGLVWRGAWVTTDAGKQALATRCDAPCSK
;
A
#
# COMPACT_ATOMS: atom_id res chain seq x y z
N MET A 1 -51.36 -26.56 52.07
CA MET A 1 -50.24 -27.28 52.72
C MET A 1 -49.39 -27.91 51.64
N ALA A 2 -48.19 -27.37 51.42
CA ALA A 2 -46.98 -28.08 51.00
C ALA A 2 -45.89 -27.02 50.79
N GLN A 3 -44.86 -27.08 51.63
CA GLN A 3 -43.72 -26.19 51.72
C GLN A 3 -42.75 -26.36 50.54
N ALA A 4 -42.18 -25.23 50.11
CA ALA A 4 -40.95 -25.19 49.32
C ALA A 4 -39.73 -25.45 50.24
N PRO A 5 -38.70 -26.19 49.78
CA PRO A 5 -37.42 -26.22 50.46
C PRO A 5 -36.43 -25.22 49.84
N ALA A 6 -35.47 -24.87 50.70
CA ALA A 6 -34.65 -23.67 50.71
C ALA A 6 -33.34 -23.77 49.91
N LEU A 7 -32.75 -22.58 49.77
CA LEU A 7 -31.42 -22.26 49.25
C LEU A 7 -30.31 -23.13 49.85
N VAL A 8 -29.32 -23.44 49.01
CA VAL A 8 -27.95 -23.75 49.42
C VAL A 8 -27.01 -22.74 48.78
N ASP A 9 -26.23 -22.10 49.64
CA ASP A 9 -25.28 -21.03 49.37
C ASP A 9 -24.07 -21.54 48.57
N ALA A 10 -23.71 -20.82 47.50
CA ALA A 10 -22.45 -20.99 46.80
C ALA A 10 -21.42 -20.02 47.38
N GLU A 11 -20.46 -20.58 48.13
CA GLU A 11 -19.31 -19.88 48.68
C GLU A 11 -18.48 -19.18 47.59
N SER A 12 -18.32 -17.87 47.78
CA SER A 12 -17.42 -16.99 47.07
C SER A 12 -15.96 -17.36 47.36
N THR A 13 -15.33 -18.10 46.46
CA THR A 13 -13.86 -18.25 46.44
C THR A 13 -13.27 -17.17 45.54
N ALA A 14 -12.70 -16.14 46.16
CA ALA A 14 -12.01 -15.03 45.50
C ALA A 14 -10.71 -15.51 44.84
N CYS A 15 -10.55 -15.25 43.53
CA CYS A 15 -9.26 -15.32 42.86
C CYS A 15 -8.43 -14.06 43.19
N PRO A 16 -7.15 -14.20 43.56
CA PRO A 16 -6.31 -13.05 43.86
C PRO A 16 -5.92 -12.31 42.57
N SER A 17 -6.45 -11.08 42.43
CA SER A 17 -6.00 -10.10 41.44
C SER A 17 -4.57 -9.68 41.73
N THR A 18 -3.61 -10.09 40.90
CA THR A 18 -2.26 -9.50 40.88
C THR A 18 -2.08 -8.66 39.63
N SER A 19 -2.68 -7.47 39.65
CA SER A 19 -2.40 -6.39 38.71
C SER A 19 -0.99 -5.86 38.95
N ARG A 20 0.01 -6.44 38.29
CA ARG A 20 1.35 -5.83 38.14
C ARG A 20 1.30 -4.84 36.98
N THR A 21 0.80 -3.63 37.22
CA THR A 21 1.06 -2.50 36.32
C THR A 21 2.56 -2.19 36.36
N ARG A 22 3.31 -2.62 35.35
CA ARG A 22 4.63 -2.04 35.10
C ARG A 22 4.38 -0.59 34.67
N LYS A 23 4.69 0.38 35.53
CA LYS A 23 4.84 1.77 35.09
C LYS A 23 5.97 1.78 34.06
N MET A 24 5.62 2.01 32.79
CA MET A 24 6.63 2.41 31.81
C MET A 24 7.27 3.71 32.31
N PRO A 25 8.61 3.86 32.24
CA PRO A 25 9.22 5.16 32.47
C PRO A 25 8.58 6.16 31.49
N PRO A 26 8.37 7.42 31.92
CA PRO A 26 7.83 8.44 31.02
C PRO A 26 8.72 8.52 29.78
N PHE A 27 8.09 8.60 28.60
CA PHE A 27 8.82 8.89 27.37
C PHE A 27 9.66 10.15 27.59
N PRO A 28 10.95 10.16 27.17
CA PRO A 28 11.76 11.36 27.28
C PRO A 28 11.03 12.52 26.60
N ALA A 29 11.02 13.68 27.26
CA ALA A 29 10.42 14.87 26.69
C ALA A 29 11.09 15.14 25.33
N PHE A 30 10.29 15.15 24.27
CA PHE A 30 10.75 15.58 22.96
C PHE A 30 10.90 17.10 23.00
N GLU A 31 12.11 17.57 23.28
CA GLU A 31 12.49 18.95 23.00
C GLU A 31 12.88 19.03 21.53
N ALA A 32 11.97 19.55 20.71
CA ALA A 32 12.28 19.92 19.34
C ALA A 32 13.40 20.98 19.34
N PRO A 33 14.55 20.75 18.68
CA PRO A 33 15.60 21.74 18.58
C PRO A 33 15.06 23.00 17.88
N SER A 34 15.34 24.17 18.45
CA SER A 34 14.77 25.46 18.03
C SER A 34 15.31 26.02 16.72
N SER A 35 16.18 25.31 16.00
CA SER A 35 16.63 25.74 14.68
C SER A 35 17.06 24.58 13.78
N PHE A 36 16.65 24.70 12.52
CA PHE A 36 16.88 23.81 11.39
C PHE A 36 18.37 23.58 11.07
N GLU A 37 19.24 24.50 11.46
CA GLU A 37 20.66 24.52 11.08
C GLU A 37 21.48 23.39 11.72
N ARG A 38 21.08 22.85 12.90
CA ARG A 38 21.78 21.71 13.53
C ARG A 38 21.51 20.36 12.86
N TYR A 39 20.59 20.27 11.90
CA TYR A 39 20.39 19.05 11.10
C TYR A 39 21.37 18.95 9.91
N ALA A 40 21.92 20.07 9.45
CA ALA A 40 22.80 20.11 8.28
C ALA A 40 24.26 19.75 8.61
N GLU A 41 24.68 19.98 9.86
CA GLU A 41 26.02 19.67 10.34
C GLU A 41 25.98 18.36 11.13
N GLY A 42 26.26 17.25 10.44
CA GLY A 42 26.06 15.87 10.88
C GLY A 42 26.89 15.42 12.10
N GLU A 43 26.61 15.95 13.28
CA GLU A 43 27.12 15.47 14.57
C GLU A 43 25.98 15.23 15.57
N ALA A 44 25.26 14.12 15.40
CA ALA A 44 24.66 13.36 16.49
C ALA A 44 24.28 11.96 15.97
N GLY A 45 24.99 10.95 16.45
CA GLY A 45 24.89 9.57 16.00
C GLY A 45 23.51 8.95 16.21
N GLY A 46 22.85 8.66 15.09
CA GLY A 46 21.98 7.49 14.91
C GLY A 46 22.52 6.76 13.70
N VAL A 47 22.87 5.49 13.85
CA VAL A 47 23.44 4.66 12.77
C VAL A 47 22.36 4.46 11.69
N TYR A 48 22.29 5.38 10.73
CA TYR A 48 21.89 5.05 9.37
C TYR A 48 23.18 4.92 8.59
N ALA A 49 23.77 3.73 8.69
CA ALA A 49 24.76 3.33 7.71
C ALA A 49 24.12 3.55 6.33
N ARG A 50 24.75 4.40 5.53
CA ARG A 50 24.53 4.45 4.08
C ARG A 50 24.46 2.98 3.62
N PRO A 51 23.38 2.52 2.95
CA PRO A 51 23.40 1.18 2.40
C PRO A 51 24.49 1.21 1.33
N GLN A 52 25.68 0.71 1.70
CA GLN A 52 26.54 0.07 0.74
C GLN A 52 25.67 -0.99 0.07
N SER A 53 25.76 -1.07 -1.25
CA SER A 53 25.13 -2.08 -2.08
C SER A 53 25.31 -3.44 -1.43
N ARG A 54 24.34 -3.84 -0.63
CA ARG A 54 24.30 -5.18 -0.08
C ARG A 54 23.61 -5.97 -1.17
N ALA A 55 24.39 -6.29 -2.20
CA ALA A 55 24.10 -7.45 -3.02
C ALA A 55 23.72 -8.55 -2.05
N SER A 56 22.56 -9.14 -2.27
CA SER A 56 22.01 -10.20 -1.44
C SER A 56 23.09 -11.26 -1.24
N SER A 57 23.66 -11.32 -0.04
CA SER A 57 24.78 -12.21 0.26
C SER A 57 24.42 -13.65 -0.11
N ALA A 58 25.39 -14.44 -0.56
CA ALA A 58 25.21 -15.88 -0.81
C ALA A 58 24.63 -16.60 0.43
N SER A 59 24.88 -16.08 1.64
CA SER A 59 24.27 -16.53 2.88
C SER A 59 22.76 -16.25 2.99
N ASP A 60 22.26 -15.12 2.50
CA ASP A 60 20.81 -14.83 2.49
C ASP A 60 20.09 -15.65 1.40
N ARG A 61 20.77 -15.93 0.27
CA ARG A 61 20.31 -16.88 -0.76
C ARG A 61 20.20 -18.31 -0.22
N ALA A 62 21.18 -18.79 0.56
CA ALA A 62 21.17 -20.14 1.13
C ALA A 62 20.11 -20.34 2.24
N VAL A 63 19.74 -19.27 2.99
CA VAL A 63 18.64 -19.36 3.96
C VAL A 63 17.28 -19.45 3.24
N ALA A 64 17.14 -18.81 2.08
CA ALA A 64 15.94 -18.93 1.24
C ALA A 64 15.78 -20.32 0.60
N GLU A 65 16.89 -21.00 0.26
CA GLU A 65 16.86 -22.34 -0.34
C GLU A 65 16.52 -23.48 0.65
N SER A 66 16.56 -23.24 1.96
CA SER A 66 16.25 -24.27 2.99
C SER A 66 14.89 -24.11 3.67
N ALA A 67 14.15 -23.04 3.38
CA ALA A 67 12.74 -22.90 3.74
C ALA A 67 11.92 -23.56 2.63
N GLY A 68 11.28 -24.71 2.92
CA GLY A 68 10.48 -25.45 1.94
C GLY A 68 9.63 -24.51 1.10
N GLU A 69 9.72 -24.67 -0.24
CA GLU A 69 9.16 -23.76 -1.23
C GLU A 69 7.81 -23.20 -0.76
N LEU A 70 7.80 -21.93 -0.35
CA LEU A 70 6.55 -21.27 0.06
C LEU A 70 5.55 -21.45 -1.07
N SER A 71 4.35 -21.92 -0.73
CA SER A 71 3.28 -22.11 -1.71
C SER A 71 2.98 -20.79 -2.43
N LEU A 72 2.45 -20.90 -3.65
CA LEU A 72 2.04 -19.73 -4.43
C LEU A 72 1.03 -18.85 -3.66
N GLU A 73 0.14 -19.47 -2.89
CA GLU A 73 -0.82 -18.77 -2.02
C GLU A 73 -0.10 -17.96 -0.93
N ALA A 74 0.86 -18.56 -0.22
CA ALA A 74 1.62 -17.86 0.82
C ALA A 74 2.46 -16.70 0.25
N ARG A 75 3.04 -16.87 -0.95
CA ARG A 75 3.74 -15.78 -1.66
C ARG A 75 2.77 -14.68 -2.06
N THR A 76 1.60 -15.02 -2.59
CA THR A 76 0.57 -14.04 -2.97
C THR A 76 0.11 -13.23 -1.76
N ASP A 77 -0.12 -13.88 -0.62
CA ASP A 77 -0.46 -13.21 0.64
C ASP A 77 0.65 -12.26 1.11
N ALA A 78 1.92 -12.63 0.94
CA ALA A 78 3.04 -11.75 1.24
C ALA A 78 3.04 -10.49 0.36
N VAL A 79 2.80 -10.64 -0.95
CA VAL A 79 2.68 -9.50 -1.88
C VAL A 79 1.51 -8.60 -1.50
N VAL A 80 0.32 -9.19 -1.28
CA VAL A 80 -0.89 -8.43 -0.90
C VAL A 80 -0.67 -7.67 0.41
N THR A 81 -0.05 -8.33 1.40
CA THR A 81 0.28 -7.72 2.68
C THR A 81 1.25 -6.56 2.50
N CYS A 82 2.32 -6.74 1.71
CA CYS A 82 3.30 -5.70 1.41
C CYS A 82 2.63 -4.46 0.79
N VAL A 83 1.89 -4.66 -0.30
CA VAL A 83 1.21 -3.59 -1.05
C VAL A 83 0.15 -2.87 -0.21
N CYS A 84 -0.55 -3.58 0.68
CA CYS A 84 -1.62 -3.00 1.50
C CYS A 84 -1.16 -2.45 2.86
N SER A 85 0.04 -2.78 3.31
CA SER A 85 0.56 -2.40 4.63
C SER A 85 0.62 -0.89 4.85
N GLN A 86 0.95 -0.14 3.78
CA GLN A 86 1.13 1.31 3.81
C GLN A 86 0.27 1.95 2.73
N ALA A 87 -0.85 2.54 3.16
CA ALA A 87 -1.82 3.15 2.26
C ALA A 87 -1.22 4.16 1.25
N PRO A 88 -0.26 5.03 1.62
CA PRO A 88 0.36 5.97 0.68
C PRO A 88 1.19 5.30 -0.42
N LEU A 89 1.75 4.10 -0.15
CA LEU A 89 2.61 3.39 -1.10
C LEU A 89 1.84 2.45 -2.02
N ARG A 90 0.59 2.13 -1.68
CA ARG A 90 -0.19 1.08 -2.37
C ARG A 90 -0.26 1.27 -3.87
N GLU A 91 -0.61 2.48 -4.34
CA GLU A 91 -0.78 2.71 -5.77
C GLU A 91 0.55 2.62 -6.52
N VAL A 92 1.63 3.19 -5.98
CA VAL A 92 2.93 3.10 -6.64
C VAL A 92 3.44 1.66 -6.68
N LEU A 93 3.34 0.91 -5.58
CA LEU A 93 3.74 -0.51 -5.54
C LEU A 93 2.90 -1.36 -6.52
N TYR A 94 1.59 -1.13 -6.58
CA TYR A 94 0.71 -1.79 -7.54
C TYR A 94 1.11 -1.47 -8.99
N LYS A 95 1.36 -0.19 -9.31
CA LYS A 95 1.76 0.25 -10.64
C LYS A 95 3.13 -0.31 -11.04
N THR A 96 4.08 -0.38 -10.10
CA THR A 96 5.40 -1.00 -10.32
C THR A 96 5.25 -2.47 -10.69
N LEU A 97 4.43 -3.24 -9.97
CA LEU A 97 4.12 -4.62 -10.34
C LEU A 97 3.61 -4.68 -11.77
N VAL A 98 2.56 -3.92 -12.10
CA VAL A 98 1.96 -3.89 -13.45
C VAL A 98 2.98 -3.49 -14.53
N HIS A 99 3.90 -2.57 -14.23
CA HIS A 99 4.94 -2.15 -15.17
C HIS A 99 5.94 -3.26 -15.51
N CYS A 100 6.19 -4.15 -14.55
CA CYS A 100 7.10 -5.30 -14.68
C CYS A 100 6.39 -6.57 -15.20
N ILE A 101 5.17 -6.48 -15.76
CA ILE A 101 4.54 -7.61 -16.48
C ILE A 101 5.46 -8.07 -17.62
N GLU A 102 6.05 -7.11 -18.32
CA GLU A 102 7.15 -7.35 -19.23
C GLU A 102 8.46 -7.10 -18.46
N PRO A 103 9.52 -7.88 -18.70
CA PRO A 103 10.82 -7.63 -18.08
C PRO A 103 11.33 -6.22 -18.38
N ARG A 104 11.92 -5.57 -17.37
CA ARG A 104 12.46 -4.21 -17.45
C ARG A 104 13.83 -4.13 -16.81
N ASP A 105 14.68 -3.24 -17.30
CA ASP A 105 15.92 -2.89 -16.57
C ASP A 105 15.57 -2.17 -15.27
N PHE A 106 16.40 -2.38 -14.23
CA PHE A 106 16.22 -1.76 -12.92
C PHE A 106 16.09 -0.24 -13.01
N SER A 107 16.93 0.42 -13.83
CA SER A 107 16.93 1.89 -13.97
C SER A 107 15.63 2.39 -14.60
N GLU A 108 15.10 1.66 -15.59
CA GLU A 108 13.81 1.99 -16.21
C GLU A 108 12.66 1.92 -15.19
N VAL A 109 12.71 0.93 -14.29
CA VAL A 109 11.72 0.80 -13.22
C VAL A 109 11.85 1.95 -12.21
N GLU A 110 13.07 2.37 -11.86
CA GLU A 110 13.28 3.52 -10.98
C GLU A 110 12.74 4.82 -11.59
N ASP A 111 13.05 5.07 -12.87
CA ASP A 111 12.55 6.22 -13.62
C ASP A 111 11.02 6.21 -13.70
N PHE A 112 10.42 5.03 -13.96
CA PHE A 112 8.98 4.85 -13.97
C PHE A 112 8.35 5.20 -12.63
N ILE A 113 8.93 4.73 -11.53
CA ILE A 113 8.45 5.00 -10.16
C ILE A 113 8.54 6.51 -9.87
N ALA A 114 9.67 7.14 -10.16
CA ALA A 114 9.90 8.56 -9.92
C ALA A 114 8.94 9.46 -10.71
N ALA A 115 8.48 9.00 -11.87
CA ALA A 115 7.51 9.71 -12.70
C ALA A 115 6.05 9.58 -12.24
N GLN A 116 5.74 8.71 -11.25
CA GLN A 116 4.37 8.51 -10.80
C GLN A 116 3.81 9.70 -10.02
N ASP A 117 2.49 9.91 -10.15
CA ASP A 117 1.77 10.96 -9.42
C ASP A 117 2.00 10.88 -7.90
N GLU A 118 2.08 9.67 -7.35
CA GLU A 118 2.30 9.46 -5.93
C GLU A 118 3.68 9.97 -5.46
N PHE A 119 4.70 9.92 -6.32
CA PHE A 119 6.01 10.51 -6.04
C PHE A 119 5.98 12.03 -6.22
N VAL A 120 5.40 12.49 -7.33
CA VAL A 120 5.41 13.92 -7.70
C VAL A 120 4.56 14.76 -6.75
N TYR A 121 3.41 14.26 -6.29
CA TYR A 121 2.42 15.05 -5.58
C TYR A 121 2.18 14.63 -4.12
N SER A 122 2.53 13.40 -3.72
CA SER A 122 2.20 12.89 -2.38
C SER A 122 3.39 12.76 -1.43
N HIS A 123 4.56 13.28 -1.81
CA HIS A 123 5.79 13.29 -0.99
C HIS A 123 6.12 11.92 -0.38
N ILE A 124 6.13 10.86 -1.20
CA ILE A 124 6.67 9.57 -0.77
C ILE A 124 8.13 9.75 -0.34
N ILE A 125 8.44 9.36 0.90
CA ILE A 125 9.79 9.48 1.48
C ILE A 125 10.71 8.36 0.96
N GLN A 126 10.13 7.21 0.58
CA GLN A 126 10.90 6.05 0.14
C GLN A 126 11.50 6.26 -1.24
N THR A 127 12.72 5.76 -1.43
CA THR A 127 13.38 5.77 -2.74
C THR A 127 12.77 4.72 -3.66
N PRO A 128 12.86 4.89 -5.00
CA PRO A 128 12.46 3.85 -5.95
C PRO A 128 13.10 2.48 -5.66
N PHE A 129 14.41 2.43 -5.45
CA PHE A 129 15.12 1.26 -4.95
C PHE A 129 14.44 0.57 -3.76
N THR A 130 14.01 1.32 -2.73
CA THR A 130 13.36 0.75 -1.55
C THR A 130 12.02 0.10 -1.90
N LEU A 131 11.25 0.71 -2.79
CA LEU A 131 9.96 0.16 -3.24
C LEU A 131 10.13 -1.12 -4.06
N VAL A 132 11.16 -1.17 -4.92
CA VAL A 132 11.52 -2.40 -5.64
C VAL A 132 11.93 -3.49 -4.64
N GLN A 133 12.78 -3.18 -3.68
CA GLN A 133 13.21 -4.14 -2.65
C GLN A 133 12.04 -4.68 -1.83
N MET A 134 11.06 -3.84 -1.50
CA MET A 134 9.83 -4.27 -0.82
C MET A 134 9.07 -5.34 -1.62
N LEU A 135 9.00 -5.19 -2.95
CA LEU A 135 8.32 -6.15 -3.82
C LEU A 135 9.13 -7.43 -4.03
N LEU A 136 10.46 -7.34 -4.13
CA LEU A 136 11.36 -8.50 -4.19
C LEU A 136 11.27 -9.34 -2.90
N CYS A 137 11.40 -8.70 -1.74
CA CYS A 137 11.26 -9.36 -0.43
C CYS A 137 9.87 -9.99 -0.22
N ALA A 138 8.84 -9.43 -0.85
CA ALA A 138 7.48 -9.94 -0.78
C ALA A 138 7.15 -10.99 -1.86
N TYR A 139 8.12 -11.38 -2.69
CA TYR A 139 7.96 -12.32 -3.81
C TYR A 139 7.05 -11.81 -4.95
N GLY A 140 6.83 -10.49 -5.06
CA GLY A 140 6.01 -9.88 -6.11
C GLY A 140 6.79 -9.61 -7.41
N LEU A 141 8.08 -9.34 -7.26
CA LEU A 141 9.05 -9.27 -8.34
C LEU A 141 10.11 -10.35 -8.15
N GLU A 142 10.75 -10.72 -9.25
CA GLU A 142 12.02 -11.44 -9.26
C GLU A 142 13.05 -10.59 -10.03
N GLN A 143 14.33 -10.94 -9.86
CA GLN A 143 15.42 -10.23 -10.53
C GLN A 143 16.42 -11.21 -11.12
N ILE A 144 16.96 -10.86 -12.29
CA ILE A 144 18.02 -11.59 -12.96
C ILE A 144 19.19 -10.63 -13.19
N PRO A 145 20.42 -10.96 -12.72
CA PRO A 145 21.59 -10.12 -12.98
C PRO A 145 21.93 -10.10 -14.47
N LEU A 146 22.30 -8.93 -14.99
CA LEU A 146 22.74 -8.70 -16.37
C LEU A 146 24.21 -8.30 -16.42
N ASP A 147 24.92 -8.70 -17.48
CA ASP A 147 26.27 -8.24 -17.76
C ASP A 147 26.30 -6.87 -18.49
N GLU A 148 27.49 -6.33 -18.77
CA GLU A 148 27.66 -5.06 -19.50
C GLU A 148 27.03 -5.05 -20.90
N ALA A 149 26.81 -6.23 -21.51
CA ALA A 149 26.14 -6.37 -22.80
C ALA A 149 24.62 -6.54 -22.66
N GLY A 150 24.08 -6.45 -21.44
CA GLY A 150 22.66 -6.64 -21.13
C GLY A 150 22.21 -8.09 -21.25
N GLN A 151 23.12 -9.07 -21.19
CA GLN A 151 22.76 -10.49 -21.25
C GLN A 151 22.54 -11.05 -19.84
N PRO A 152 21.52 -11.92 -19.65
CA PRO A 152 21.31 -12.62 -18.39
C PRO A 152 22.52 -13.44 -17.95
N LEU A 153 22.93 -13.26 -16.70
CA LEU A 153 24.00 -14.03 -16.06
C LEU A 153 23.41 -15.27 -15.38
N ALA A 154 23.75 -16.44 -15.94
CA ALA A 154 23.35 -17.72 -15.37
C ALA A 154 24.10 -18.02 -14.06
N PRO A 155 23.52 -18.77 -13.10
CA PRO A 155 24.13 -19.06 -11.80
C PRO A 155 25.54 -19.64 -11.88
N GLU A 156 25.83 -20.45 -12.91
CA GLU A 156 27.11 -21.11 -13.12
C GLU A 156 28.25 -20.10 -13.36
N ARG A 157 27.93 -18.88 -13.80
CA ARG A 157 28.91 -17.80 -14.01
C ARG A 157 29.49 -17.26 -12.71
N PHE A 158 28.82 -17.51 -11.59
CA PHE A 158 29.24 -17.07 -10.27
C PHE A 158 29.99 -18.17 -9.49
N GLU A 159 30.08 -19.39 -10.03
CA GLU A 159 30.74 -20.50 -9.35
C GLU A 159 32.23 -20.23 -9.15
N GLY A 160 32.67 -20.28 -7.89
CA GLY A 160 34.08 -20.11 -7.51
C GLY A 160 34.57 -18.66 -7.50
N LEU A 161 33.71 -17.68 -7.79
CA LEU A 161 34.01 -16.27 -7.62
C LEU A 161 33.86 -15.85 -6.15
N SER A 162 34.69 -14.90 -5.73
CA SER A 162 34.46 -14.13 -4.51
C SER A 162 33.27 -13.18 -4.68
N GLU A 163 32.76 -12.64 -3.56
CA GLU A 163 31.66 -11.66 -3.58
C GLU A 163 32.01 -10.42 -4.42
N ASP A 164 33.23 -9.89 -4.26
CA ASP A 164 33.72 -8.75 -5.04
C ASP A 164 33.79 -9.07 -6.55
N GLU A 165 34.28 -10.25 -6.93
CA GLU A 165 34.34 -10.67 -8.34
C GLU A 165 32.95 -10.94 -8.94
N ALA A 166 32.02 -11.42 -8.13
CA ALA A 166 30.63 -11.62 -8.54
C ALA A 166 29.92 -10.27 -8.77
N ASP A 167 30.14 -9.30 -7.89
CA ASP A 167 29.57 -7.96 -8.01
C ASP A 167 30.14 -7.23 -9.24
N ASP A 168 31.45 -7.35 -9.51
CA ASP A 168 32.10 -6.77 -10.70
C ASP A 168 31.55 -7.34 -12.02
N LEU A 169 30.97 -8.55 -12.00
CA LEU A 169 30.37 -9.17 -13.18
C LEU A 169 28.98 -8.60 -13.50
N VAL A 170 28.25 -8.12 -12.49
CA VAL A 170 26.87 -7.65 -12.62
C VAL A 170 26.85 -6.16 -12.94
N ALA A 171 26.41 -5.82 -14.14
CA ALA A 171 26.23 -4.42 -14.54
C ALA A 171 24.91 -3.83 -14.01
N THR A 172 23.83 -4.61 -14.05
CA THR A 172 22.48 -4.19 -13.65
C THR A 172 21.59 -5.42 -13.41
N TYR A 173 20.30 -5.22 -13.19
CA TYR A 173 19.31 -6.28 -13.01
C TYR A 173 18.12 -6.08 -13.95
N GLU A 174 17.63 -7.18 -14.52
CA GLU A 174 16.31 -7.24 -15.12
C GLU A 174 15.29 -7.61 -14.03
N LEU A 175 14.15 -6.91 -14.01
CA LEU A 175 13.04 -7.12 -13.09
C LEU A 175 11.81 -7.64 -13.84
N SER A 176 11.20 -8.70 -13.33
CA SER A 176 9.96 -9.28 -13.85
C SER A 176 8.96 -9.56 -12.74
N MET A 177 7.68 -9.45 -13.07
CA MET A 177 6.58 -9.83 -12.17
C MET A 177 6.52 -11.36 -12.04
N THR A 178 6.41 -11.84 -10.81
CA THR A 178 6.20 -13.26 -10.53
C THR A 178 4.74 -13.68 -10.68
N ASP A 179 4.46 -14.98 -10.66
CA ASP A 179 3.07 -15.50 -10.60
C ASP A 179 2.30 -15.00 -9.36
N ALA A 180 2.99 -14.84 -8.21
CA ALA A 180 2.40 -14.28 -7.00
C ALA A 180 2.06 -12.80 -7.17
N GLY A 181 2.96 -12.03 -7.81
CA GLY A 181 2.72 -10.65 -8.21
C GLY A 181 1.48 -10.52 -9.10
N LYS A 182 1.32 -11.42 -10.07
CA LYS A 182 0.16 -11.45 -10.97
C LYS A 182 -1.15 -11.68 -10.23
N GLN A 183 -1.21 -12.68 -9.35
CA GLN A 183 -2.41 -12.92 -8.53
C GLN A 183 -2.72 -11.71 -7.63
N ALA A 184 -1.71 -11.10 -7.02
CA ALA A 184 -1.89 -9.91 -6.20
C ALA A 184 -2.43 -8.72 -7.01
N VAL A 185 -1.92 -8.48 -8.21
CA VAL A 185 -2.43 -7.43 -9.13
C VAL A 185 -3.90 -7.67 -9.46
N ASP A 186 -4.27 -8.91 -9.79
CA ASP A 186 -5.67 -9.25 -10.10
C ASP A 186 -6.59 -9.01 -8.89
N LEU A 187 -6.14 -9.35 -7.67
CA LEU A 187 -6.88 -9.14 -6.42
C LEU A 187 -7.02 -7.65 -6.07
N LEU A 188 -5.96 -6.87 -6.31
CA LEU A 188 -5.84 -5.47 -5.89
C LEU A 188 -6.22 -4.47 -6.99
N SER A 189 -6.66 -4.94 -8.16
CA SER A 189 -6.99 -4.08 -9.29
C SER A 189 -7.92 -2.91 -8.88
N PRO A 190 -7.62 -1.67 -9.31
CA PRO A 190 -8.45 -0.50 -9.01
C PRO A 190 -9.92 -0.70 -9.38
N ALA A 191 -10.21 -1.35 -10.50
CA ALA A 191 -11.59 -1.65 -10.92
C ALA A 191 -12.37 -2.46 -9.85
N ARG A 192 -11.75 -3.50 -9.26
CA ARG A 192 -12.36 -4.29 -8.18
C ARG A 192 -12.52 -3.46 -6.90
N ARG A 193 -11.50 -2.67 -6.54
CA ARG A 193 -11.53 -1.82 -5.34
C ARG A 193 -12.61 -0.74 -5.44
N ILE A 194 -12.72 -0.05 -6.57
CA ILE A 194 -13.76 0.96 -6.84
C ILE A 194 -15.13 0.30 -6.77
N ARG A 195 -15.34 -0.81 -7.47
CA ARG A 195 -16.62 -1.54 -7.44
C ARG A 195 -16.99 -1.96 -6.02
N SER A 196 -16.05 -2.55 -5.27
CA SER A 196 -16.26 -2.95 -3.88
C SER A 196 -16.65 -1.75 -3.01
N GLN A 197 -15.93 -0.63 -3.14
CA GLN A 197 -16.19 0.58 -2.37
C GLN A 197 -17.57 1.18 -2.65
N ILE A 198 -17.99 1.21 -3.92
CA ILE A 198 -19.30 1.72 -4.34
C ILE A 198 -20.42 0.81 -3.84
N MET A 199 -20.23 -0.51 -3.92
CA MET A 199 -21.28 -1.49 -3.59
C MET A 199 -21.42 -1.77 -2.08
N GLN A 200 -20.49 -1.32 -1.24
CA GLN A 200 -20.57 -1.48 0.22
C GLN A 200 -21.89 -0.94 0.79
N LYS A 201 -22.38 0.19 0.28
CA LYS A 201 -23.64 0.81 0.68
C LYS A 201 -24.39 1.31 -0.57
N PRO A 202 -25.30 0.49 -1.13
CA PRO A 202 -25.91 0.75 -2.43
C PRO A 202 -26.57 2.13 -2.57
N HIS A 203 -27.16 2.68 -1.50
CA HIS A 203 -27.79 4.01 -1.54
C HIS A 203 -26.79 5.16 -1.73
N ARG A 204 -25.49 4.93 -1.50
CA ARG A 204 -24.42 5.93 -1.75
C ARG A 204 -23.82 5.80 -3.14
N ALA A 205 -24.16 4.75 -3.89
CA ALA A 205 -23.49 4.43 -5.16
C ALA A 205 -23.62 5.59 -6.16
N HIS A 206 -24.82 6.19 -6.24
CA HIS A 206 -25.05 7.35 -7.10
C HIS A 206 -24.07 8.50 -6.81
N THR A 207 -23.90 8.85 -5.52
CA THR A 207 -22.98 9.92 -5.11
C THR A 207 -21.53 9.63 -5.47
N PHE A 208 -21.07 8.39 -5.34
CA PHE A 208 -19.73 8.01 -5.80
C PHE A 208 -19.55 8.21 -7.31
N TYR A 209 -20.53 7.79 -8.12
CA TYR A 209 -20.47 8.00 -9.57
C TYR A 209 -20.51 9.49 -9.93
N GLN A 210 -21.33 10.30 -9.26
CA GLN A 210 -21.37 11.74 -9.50
C GLN A 210 -20.04 12.42 -9.18
N VAL A 211 -19.38 12.04 -8.09
CA VAL A 211 -18.04 12.58 -7.76
C VAL A 211 -17.00 12.15 -8.80
N LEU A 212 -17.02 10.90 -9.25
CA LEU A 212 -16.14 10.44 -10.34
C LEU A 212 -16.40 11.21 -11.63
N ASP A 213 -17.66 11.47 -11.98
CA ASP A 213 -18.02 12.18 -13.20
C ASP A 213 -17.61 13.66 -13.12
N PHE A 214 -17.86 14.31 -11.99
CA PHE A 214 -17.51 15.71 -11.74
C PHE A 214 -15.99 15.97 -11.81
N CYS A 215 -15.19 14.99 -11.36
CA CYS A 215 -13.72 15.02 -11.38
C CYS A 215 -13.10 14.53 -12.71
N THR A 216 -13.91 14.22 -13.74
CA THR A 216 -13.37 13.99 -15.10
C THR A 216 -12.65 15.22 -15.65
N THR A 217 -13.08 16.40 -15.20
CA THR A 217 -12.30 17.64 -15.26
C THR A 217 -11.64 17.86 -13.90
N PRO A 218 -10.37 18.32 -13.81
CA PRO A 218 -9.71 18.52 -12.52
C PRO A 218 -10.48 19.44 -11.58
N ARG A 219 -10.70 19.01 -10.32
CA ARG A 219 -11.46 19.77 -9.30
C ARG A 219 -10.69 19.96 -8.00
N LYS A 220 -10.70 21.16 -7.46
CA LYS A 220 -10.26 21.42 -6.08
C LYS A 220 -11.36 21.07 -5.09
N PHE A 221 -10.96 20.77 -3.86
CA PHE A 221 -11.91 20.38 -2.82
C PHE A 221 -13.06 21.38 -2.58
N PRO A 222 -12.84 22.71 -2.56
CA PRO A 222 -13.95 23.67 -2.43
C PRO A 222 -14.99 23.58 -3.54
N GLU A 223 -14.58 23.29 -4.78
CA GLU A 223 -15.51 23.10 -5.91
C GLU A 223 -16.37 21.85 -5.70
N ILE A 224 -15.78 20.78 -5.17
CA ILE A 224 -16.51 19.56 -4.83
C ILE A 224 -17.50 19.85 -3.68
N GLN A 225 -17.10 20.62 -2.67
CA GLN A 225 -18.01 21.01 -1.59
C GLN A 225 -19.19 21.83 -2.09
N ASP A 226 -18.96 22.76 -3.02
CA ASP A 226 -20.02 23.57 -3.60
C ASP A 226 -20.95 22.75 -4.49
N TYR A 227 -20.43 21.76 -5.21
CA TYR A 227 -21.23 20.78 -5.95
C TYR A 227 -22.21 20.02 -5.04
N PHE A 228 -21.75 19.56 -3.87
CA PHE A 228 -22.61 18.93 -2.85
C PHE A 228 -23.67 19.85 -2.22
N LYS A 229 -23.52 21.18 -2.32
CA LYS A 229 -24.54 22.13 -1.85
C LYS A 229 -25.58 22.47 -2.91
N GLN A 230 -25.23 22.29 -4.19
CA GLN A 230 -26.06 22.66 -5.33
C GLN A 230 -26.94 21.49 -5.80
N GLU A 231 -26.45 20.26 -5.65
CA GLU A 231 -27.17 19.05 -6.08
C GLU A 231 -27.89 18.38 -4.91
N ASP A 232 -29.22 18.42 -4.93
CA ASP A 232 -30.07 17.82 -3.89
C ASP A 232 -30.04 16.28 -3.91
N ASP A 233 -29.65 15.67 -5.02
CA ASP A 233 -29.61 14.20 -5.22
C ASP A 233 -28.34 13.55 -4.63
N LEU A 234 -27.39 14.34 -4.11
CA LEU A 234 -26.17 13.83 -3.48
C LEU A 234 -26.40 13.46 -2.01
N VAL A 235 -25.99 12.25 -1.64
CA VAL A 235 -26.25 11.68 -0.32
C VAL A 235 -25.11 12.05 0.64
N LEU A 236 -25.39 12.88 1.63
CA LEU A 236 -24.55 13.05 2.82
C LEU A 236 -25.06 12.13 3.94
N ASP A 237 -24.74 10.84 3.81
CA ASP A 237 -25.26 9.80 4.71
C ASP A 237 -24.88 10.03 6.17
N THR A 238 -25.69 9.52 7.09
CA THR A 238 -25.51 9.72 8.54
C THR A 238 -24.97 8.45 9.18
N VAL A 239 -23.81 8.52 9.84
CA VAL A 239 -23.16 7.35 10.47
C VAL A 239 -23.67 7.12 11.88
N GLN A 240 -23.98 8.19 12.60
CA GLN A 240 -24.60 8.22 13.93
C GLN A 240 -25.52 9.44 14.02
N ALA A 241 -26.46 9.47 14.96
CA ALA A 241 -27.32 10.63 15.15
C ALA A 241 -26.47 11.92 15.23
N ASN A 242 -26.71 12.84 14.29
CA ASN A 242 -26.01 14.12 14.09
C ASN A 242 -24.60 14.08 13.47
N GLN A 243 -24.11 12.94 12.97
CA GLN A 243 -22.85 12.86 12.21
C GLN A 243 -23.12 12.52 10.74
N LYS A 244 -23.27 13.56 9.93
CA LYS A 244 -23.30 13.44 8.47
C LYS A 244 -21.88 13.27 7.92
N LEU A 245 -21.74 12.42 6.93
CA LEU A 245 -20.53 12.34 6.13
C LEU A 245 -20.32 13.67 5.40
N SER A 246 -19.05 14.06 5.25
CA SER A 246 -18.64 15.20 4.45
C SER A 246 -18.31 14.76 3.01
N PRO A 247 -18.25 15.69 2.05
CA PRO A 247 -17.75 15.40 0.70
C PRO A 247 -16.34 14.77 0.69
N ASP A 248 -15.49 15.15 1.65
CA ASP A 248 -14.13 14.61 1.84
C ASP A 248 -14.13 13.09 2.01
N PHE A 249 -15.13 12.53 2.69
CA PHE A 249 -15.28 11.09 2.80
C PHE A 249 -15.38 10.41 1.43
N TYR A 250 -16.14 10.98 0.49
CA TYR A 250 -16.32 10.38 -0.84
C TYR A 250 -15.03 10.45 -1.65
N VAL A 251 -14.33 11.59 -1.57
CA VAL A 251 -13.04 11.80 -2.21
C VAL A 251 -12.00 10.81 -1.67
N ASP A 252 -11.80 10.75 -0.34
CA ASP A 252 -10.86 9.84 0.33
C ASP A 252 -11.11 8.37 -0.03
N ARG A 253 -12.37 7.96 -0.10
CA ARG A 253 -12.74 6.58 -0.44
C ARG A 253 -12.47 6.26 -1.91
N LEU A 254 -12.71 7.20 -2.82
CA LEU A 254 -12.42 7.01 -4.24
C LEU A 254 -10.92 7.05 -4.51
N GLU A 255 -10.17 7.93 -3.86
CA GLU A 255 -8.71 7.96 -3.91
C GLU A 255 -8.13 6.62 -3.43
N LYS A 256 -8.55 6.15 -2.24
CA LYS A 256 -8.09 4.86 -1.71
C LYS A 256 -8.52 3.66 -2.56
N ALA A 257 -9.57 3.80 -3.36
CA ALA A 257 -9.99 2.77 -4.29
C ALA A 257 -9.22 2.83 -5.64
N GLY A 258 -8.46 3.89 -5.89
CA GLY A 258 -7.78 4.15 -7.16
C GLY A 258 -8.68 4.77 -8.23
N GLY A 259 -9.83 5.34 -7.86
CA GLY A 259 -10.77 6.02 -8.76
C GLY A 259 -10.47 7.51 -8.96
N LEU A 260 -9.85 8.14 -7.97
CA LEU A 260 -9.34 9.51 -8.04
C LEU A 260 -7.83 9.53 -7.75
N VAL A 261 -7.14 10.51 -8.30
CA VAL A 261 -5.73 10.82 -7.99
C VAL A 261 -5.57 12.33 -7.82
N TRP A 262 -4.67 12.74 -6.91
CA TRP A 262 -4.33 14.14 -6.70
C TRP A 262 -3.19 14.57 -7.62
N ARG A 263 -3.43 15.61 -8.43
CA ARG A 263 -2.45 16.26 -9.31
C ARG A 263 -2.48 17.79 -9.15
N GLY A 264 -2.47 18.26 -7.90
CA GLY A 264 -2.81 19.66 -7.54
C GLY A 264 -4.32 19.98 -7.59
N ALA A 265 -5.11 19.04 -8.09
CA ALA A 265 -6.56 18.95 -8.03
C ALA A 265 -6.94 17.46 -8.15
N TRP A 266 -8.15 17.09 -7.73
CA TRP A 266 -8.66 15.73 -7.89
C TRP A 266 -9.02 15.46 -9.35
N VAL A 267 -8.50 14.35 -9.88
CA VAL A 267 -8.73 13.92 -11.25
C VAL A 267 -9.17 12.47 -11.26
N THR A 268 -10.18 12.16 -12.07
CA THR A 268 -10.66 10.79 -12.27
C THR A 268 -9.63 9.98 -13.06
N THR A 269 -9.20 8.86 -12.46
CA THR A 269 -8.26 7.92 -13.08
C THR A 269 -8.92 7.15 -14.23
N ASP A 270 -8.13 6.45 -15.04
CA ASP A 270 -8.70 5.63 -16.12
C ASP A 270 -9.57 4.48 -15.58
N ALA A 271 -9.22 3.90 -14.43
CA ALA A 271 -10.09 2.93 -13.76
C ALA A 271 -11.40 3.57 -13.26
N GLY A 272 -11.36 4.81 -12.78
CA GLY A 272 -12.55 5.59 -12.43
C GLY A 272 -13.46 5.84 -13.63
N LYS A 273 -12.90 6.20 -14.79
CA LYS A 273 -13.64 6.35 -16.05
C LYS A 273 -14.25 5.03 -16.52
N GLN A 274 -13.54 3.91 -16.40
CA GLN A 274 -14.08 2.59 -16.70
C GLN A 274 -15.25 2.22 -15.78
N ALA A 275 -15.16 2.56 -14.50
CA ALA A 275 -16.27 2.37 -13.55
C ALA A 275 -17.51 3.19 -13.94
N LEU A 276 -17.34 4.42 -14.44
CA LEU A 276 -18.43 5.23 -14.99
C LEU A 276 -19.04 4.58 -16.24
N ALA A 277 -18.21 4.10 -17.18
CA ALA A 277 -18.69 3.50 -18.42
C ALA A 277 -19.44 2.17 -18.21
N THR A 278 -19.11 1.43 -17.14
CA THR A 278 -19.71 0.14 -16.80
C THR A 278 -20.79 0.23 -15.74
N ARG A 279 -21.17 1.44 -15.32
CA ARG A 279 -22.23 1.62 -14.34
C ARG A 279 -23.53 1.00 -14.88
N CYS A 280 -24.13 0.13 -14.09
CA CYS A 280 -25.40 -0.46 -14.44
C CYS A 280 -26.48 0.58 -14.13
N ASP A 281 -26.83 1.41 -15.12
CA ASP A 281 -27.98 2.30 -15.06
C ASP A 281 -29.25 1.45 -15.18
N ALA A 282 -29.52 0.61 -14.18
CA ALA A 282 -30.81 -0.07 -14.09
C ALA A 282 -31.85 0.99 -13.68
N PRO A 283 -32.83 1.33 -14.53
CA PRO A 283 -33.93 2.17 -14.10
C PRO A 283 -34.68 1.42 -13.02
N CYS A 284 -34.64 1.93 -11.78
CA CYS A 284 -35.55 1.49 -10.74
C CYS A 284 -36.96 1.80 -11.26
N SER A 285 -37.65 0.77 -11.76
CA SER A 285 -39.03 0.89 -12.20
C SER A 285 -39.85 1.30 -10.99
N LYS A 286 -40.58 2.41 -11.15
CA LYS A 286 -41.45 3.02 -10.13
C LYS A 286 -42.47 2.05 -9.56
#